data_AF-A0AA88I809-F1
#
_entry.id   AF-A0AA88I809-F1
#
_cell.length_a   1.000
_cell.length_b   1.000
_cell.length_c   1.000
_cell.angle_alpha   90.00
_cell.angle_beta   90.00
_cell.angle_gamma   90.00
#
_symmetry.space_group_name_H-M   'P 1'
#
loop_
_entity.id
_entity.type
_entity.pdbx_description
1 polymer ?
#
loop_
_entity_poly.entity_id
_entity_poly.type
_entity_poly.pdbx_seq_one_letter_code
_entity_poly.pdbx_strand_id
1 'polypeptide(L)'
;MIPEEHSGLAEAILDLGSNTEEWIQFETAKALKIAHEEAVKKLLPFGTTCLYEQCFSTLMNIKTKNRNRLNAEDCIQIALTSKSPNFEAIVSNMKQHHFSKT
;
A
#
# COMPACT_ATOMS: atom_id res chain seq x y z
N MET A 1 35.57 -4.06 59.57
CA MET A 1 34.42 -3.25 59.13
C MET A 1 34.87 -2.54 57.86
N ILE A 2 34.55 -3.08 56.70
CA ILE A 2 34.95 -2.54 55.38
C ILE A 2 33.87 -1.52 54.99
N PRO A 3 34.21 -0.32 54.45
CA PRO A 3 33.21 0.72 54.20
C PRO A 3 32.26 0.36 53.06
N GLU A 4 30.96 0.61 53.27
CA GLU A 4 29.81 0.46 52.34
C GLU A 4 29.88 1.33 51.06
N GLU A 5 31.04 1.91 50.73
CA GLU A 5 31.16 2.93 49.67
C GLU A 5 31.04 2.35 48.25
N HIS A 6 31.35 1.06 48.08
CA HIS A 6 31.33 0.39 46.77
C HIS A 6 29.91 0.10 46.24
N SER A 7 28.89 0.06 47.10
CA SER A 7 27.52 -0.28 46.68
C SER A 7 26.83 0.87 45.94
N GLY A 8 27.02 2.11 46.40
CA GLY A 8 26.34 3.28 45.82
C GLY A 8 26.84 3.66 44.42
N LEU A 9 28.11 3.38 44.11
CA LEU A 9 28.68 3.64 42.78
C LEU A 9 28.12 2.67 41.73
N ALA A 10 27.93 1.40 42.09
CA ALA A 10 27.36 0.42 41.19
C ALA A 10 25.90 0.75 40.85
N GLU A 11 25.12 1.18 41.85
CA GLU A 11 23.73 1.59 41.67
C GLU A 11 23.60 2.86 40.82
N ALA A 12 24.47 3.85 41.02
CA ALA A 12 24.51 5.06 40.20
C ALA A 12 24.91 4.79 38.73
N ILE A 13 25.83 3.84 38.49
CA ILE A 13 26.23 3.43 37.13
C ILE A 13 25.07 2.71 36.42
N LEU A 14 24.34 1.85 37.14
CA LEU A 14 23.17 1.16 36.62
C LEU A 14 22.04 2.14 36.28
N ASP A 15 21.74 3.09 37.17
CA ASP A 15 20.70 4.12 36.97
C ASP A 15 21.03 5.05 35.79
N LEU A 16 22.30 5.46 35.67
CA LEU A 16 22.78 6.25 34.53
C LEU A 16 22.65 5.48 33.20
N GLY A 17 22.94 4.18 33.21
CA GLY A 17 22.76 3.29 32.06
C GLY A 17 21.31 3.19 31.62
N SER A 18 20.39 2.93 32.56
CA SER A 18 18.95 2.85 32.29
C SER A 18 18.38 4.16 31.74
N ASN A 19 18.75 5.29 32.33
CA ASN A 19 18.33 6.61 31.85
C ASN A 19 18.79 6.84 30.39
N THR A 20 20.05 6.50 30.09
CA THR A 20 20.62 6.67 28.74
C THR A 20 19.91 5.80 27.70
N GLU A 21 19.56 4.56 28.05
CA GLU A 21 18.81 3.66 27.17
C GLU A 21 17.41 4.18 26.87
N GLU A 22 16.71 4.73 27.87
CA GLU A 22 15.38 5.32 27.70
C GLU A 22 15.40 6.52 26.74
N TRP A 23 16.39 7.41 26.85
CA TRP A 23 16.57 8.53 25.91
C TRP A 23 16.84 8.07 24.48
N ILE A 24 17.68 7.04 24.32
CA ILE A 24 17.99 6.47 23.00
C ILE A 24 16.73 5.88 22.39
N GLN A 25 15.92 5.15 23.16
CA GLN A 25 14.66 4.58 22.68
C GLN A 25 13.67 5.67 22.27
N PHE A 26 13.53 6.73 23.08
CA PHE A 26 12.65 7.86 22.78
C PHE A 26 13.06 8.57 21.49
N GLU A 27 14.32 8.93 21.32
CA GLU A 27 14.80 9.60 20.11
C GLU A 27 14.74 8.68 18.88
N THR A 28 14.99 7.38 19.04
CA THR A 28 14.83 6.40 17.95
C THR A 28 13.38 6.28 17.51
N ALA A 29 12.43 6.19 18.45
CA ALA A 29 11.00 6.12 18.14
C ALA A 29 10.51 7.38 17.42
N LYS A 30 11.00 8.55 17.85
CA LYS A 30 10.69 9.84 17.22
C LYS A 30 11.28 9.95 15.81
N ALA A 31 12.54 9.56 15.62
CA ALA A 31 13.18 9.53 14.31
C ALA A 31 12.48 8.57 13.34
N LEU A 32 12.08 7.38 13.81
CA LEU A 32 11.32 6.40 13.03
C LEU A 32 9.98 6.97 12.57
N LYS A 33 9.26 7.67 13.46
CA LYS A 33 7.98 8.29 13.13
C LYS A 33 8.13 9.35 12.02
N ILE A 34 9.13 10.21 12.12
CA ILE A 34 9.41 11.24 11.10
C ILE A 34 9.77 10.59 9.77
N ALA A 35 10.65 9.58 9.79
CA ALA A 35 11.05 8.85 8.59
C ALA A 35 9.85 8.15 7.93
N HIS A 36 8.95 7.57 8.71
CA HIS A 36 7.72 6.97 8.21
C HIS A 36 6.81 7.99 7.53
N GLU A 37 6.54 9.13 8.17
CA GLU A 37 5.71 10.19 7.60
C GLU A 37 6.28 10.72 6.28
N GLU A 38 7.59 10.92 6.21
CA GLU A 38 8.28 11.38 4.99
C GLU A 38 8.29 10.31 3.88
N ALA A 39 8.49 9.04 4.24
CA ALA A 39 8.42 7.93 3.31
C ALA A 39 7.01 7.80 2.72
N VAL A 40 5.96 7.92 3.54
CA VAL A 40 4.57 7.93 3.07
C VAL A 40 4.33 9.09 2.12
N LYS A 41 4.67 10.33 2.48
CA LYS A 41 4.48 11.50 1.60
C LYS A 41 5.18 11.34 0.26
N LYS A 42 6.38 10.76 0.23
CA LYS A 42 7.17 10.60 -0.98
C LYS A 42 6.72 9.41 -1.82
N LEU A 43 6.47 8.24 -1.21
CA LEU A 43 6.21 6.99 -1.93
C LEU A 43 4.75 6.81 -2.33
N LEU A 44 3.81 7.34 -1.54
CA LEU A 44 2.38 7.14 -1.77
C LEU A 44 1.89 7.76 -3.10
N PRO A 45 2.35 8.96 -3.51
CA PRO A 45 2.05 9.51 -4.83
C PRO A 45 2.56 8.65 -5.99
N PHE A 46 3.66 7.91 -5.86
CA PHE A 46 4.15 7.04 -6.93
C PHE A 46 3.23 5.85 -7.15
N GLY A 47 2.79 5.19 -6.08
CA GLY A 47 1.85 4.08 -6.16
C GLY A 47 0.51 4.49 -6.75
N THR A 48 -0.03 5.64 -6.32
CA THR A 48 -1.31 6.13 -6.81
C THR A 48 -1.22 6.65 -8.24
N THR A 49 -0.17 7.39 -8.60
CA THR A 49 0.02 7.89 -9.98
C THR A 49 0.17 6.73 -10.97
N CYS A 50 0.91 5.67 -10.62
CA CYS A 50 1.05 4.48 -11.45
C CYS A 50 -0.31 3.81 -11.73
N LEU A 51 -1.18 3.73 -10.73
CA LEU A 51 -2.54 3.21 -10.91
C LEU A 51 -3.38 4.12 -11.80
N TYR A 52 -3.30 5.44 -11.62
CA TYR A 52 -4.00 6.41 -12.49
C TYR A 52 -3.51 6.35 -13.95
N GLU A 53 -2.21 6.20 -14.18
CA GLU A 53 -1.64 6.05 -15.52
C GLU A 53 -2.12 4.76 -16.19
N GLN A 54 -2.22 3.66 -15.44
CA GLN A 54 -2.78 2.39 -15.93
C GLN A 54 -4.29 2.51 -16.21
N CYS A 55 -5.05 3.14 -15.32
CA CYS A 55 -6.47 3.46 -15.54
C CYS A 55 -6.66 4.28 -16.81
N PHE A 56 -5.90 5.36 -16.95
CA PHE A 56 -6.01 6.28 -18.08
C PHE A 56 -5.64 5.60 -19.40
N SER A 57 -4.56 4.83 -19.41
CA SER A 57 -4.13 4.06 -20.58
C SER A 57 -5.20 3.04 -20.99
N THR A 58 -5.80 2.35 -20.02
CA THR A 58 -6.88 1.40 -20.26
C THR A 58 -8.11 2.11 -20.81
N LEU A 59 -8.56 3.20 -20.18
CA LEU A 59 -9.70 4.01 -20.62
C LEU A 59 -9.50 4.54 -22.04
N MET A 60 -8.31 5.03 -22.36
CA MET A 60 -7.96 5.52 -23.70
C MET A 60 -8.03 4.39 -24.73
N ASN A 61 -7.55 3.18 -24.39
CA ASN A 61 -7.64 2.01 -25.27
C ASN A 61 -9.10 1.56 -25.49
N ILE A 62 -9.93 1.54 -24.44
CA ILE A 62 -11.37 1.22 -24.53
C ILE A 62 -12.06 2.23 -25.45
N LYS A 63 -11.84 3.54 -25.22
CA LYS A 63 -12.50 4.63 -25.96
C LYS A 63 -12.09 4.67 -27.45
N THR A 64 -10.85 4.33 -27.77
CA THR A 64 -10.31 4.47 -29.14
C THR A 64 -10.46 3.21 -29.99
N LYS A 65 -10.34 2.01 -29.41
CA LYS A 65 -10.40 0.74 -30.16
C LYS A 65 -11.72 -0.01 -30.05
N ASN A 66 -12.35 -0.01 -28.87
CA ASN A 66 -13.63 -0.69 -28.65
C ASN A 66 -14.79 0.29 -28.88
N ARG A 67 -15.09 0.60 -30.14
CA ARG A 67 -16.15 1.54 -30.53
C ARG A 67 -17.51 1.22 -29.84
N ASN A 68 -17.91 2.12 -28.94
CA ASN A 68 -19.29 2.50 -28.59
C ASN A 68 -20.26 1.47 -27.99
N ARG A 69 -19.85 0.24 -27.66
CA ARG A 69 -20.75 -0.77 -27.05
C ARG A 69 -20.39 -1.22 -25.63
N LEU A 70 -19.23 -0.82 -25.12
CA LEU A 70 -18.77 -1.21 -23.79
C LEU A 70 -18.84 -0.01 -22.84
N ASN A 71 -19.40 -0.23 -21.65
CA ASN A 71 -19.42 0.76 -20.59
C ASN A 71 -17.99 0.97 -20.07
N ALA A 72 -17.56 2.23 -19.97
CA ALA A 72 -16.22 2.59 -19.52
C ALA A 72 -15.97 2.16 -18.06
N GLU A 73 -16.97 2.30 -17.19
CA GLU A 73 -16.87 1.96 -15.77
C GLU A 73 -16.59 0.47 -15.58
N ASP A 74 -17.42 -0.38 -16.20
CA ASP A 74 -17.29 -1.84 -16.13
C ASP A 74 -15.92 -2.30 -16.65
N CYS A 75 -15.43 -1.67 -17.72
CA CYS A 75 -14.14 -2.02 -18.30
C CYS A 75 -12.95 -1.60 -17.43
N ILE A 76 -13.03 -0.43 -16.77
CA ILE A 76 -12.01 0.01 -15.80
C ILE A 76 -12.00 -0.95 -14.60
N GLN A 77 -13.17 -1.32 -14.08
CA GLN A 77 -13.28 -2.26 -12.98
C GLN A 77 -12.66 -3.62 -13.31
N ILE A 78 -12.87 -4.12 -14.54
CA ILE A 78 -12.23 -5.34 -15.03
C ILE A 78 -10.71 -5.17 -15.19
N ALA A 79 -10.24 -4.02 -15.67
CA ALA A 79 -8.81 -3.79 -15.87
C ALA A 79 -8.04 -3.62 -14.55
N LEU A 80 -8.69 -3.11 -13.51
CA LEU A 80 -8.09 -2.92 -12.19
C LEU A 80 -8.20 -4.16 -11.29
N THR A 81 -9.06 -5.13 -11.64
CA THR A 81 -9.13 -6.35 -10.85
C THR A 81 -7.89 -7.21 -11.09
N SER A 82 -7.28 -7.67 -10.00
CA SER A 82 -6.22 -8.68 -10.02
C SER A 82 -6.77 -10.10 -10.19
N LYS A 83 -8.10 -10.27 -10.16
CA LYS A 83 -8.75 -11.57 -10.33
C LYS A 83 -9.05 -11.82 -11.80
N SER A 84 -8.57 -12.96 -12.31
CA SER A 84 -8.93 -13.45 -13.64
C SER A 84 -10.43 -13.80 -13.70
N PRO A 85 -11.19 -13.32 -14.71
CA PRO A 85 -12.57 -13.74 -14.90
C PRO A 85 -12.64 -15.25 -15.13
N ASN A 86 -13.67 -15.90 -14.57
CA ASN A 86 -13.97 -17.29 -14.92
C ASN A 86 -14.67 -17.31 -16.29
N PHE A 87 -13.88 -17.30 -17.36
CA PHE A 87 -14.39 -17.25 -18.73
C PHE A 87 -15.28 -18.44 -19.08
N GLU A 88 -14.98 -19.63 -18.58
CA GLU A 88 -15.77 -20.83 -18.86
C GLU A 88 -17.19 -20.69 -18.33
N ALA A 89 -17.35 -20.25 -17.08
CA ALA A 89 -18.65 -19.98 -16.49
C ALA A 89 -19.38 -18.80 -17.16
N ILE A 90 -18.66 -17.75 -17.59
CA ILE A 90 -19.28 -16.61 -18.27
C ILE A 90 -19.82 -17.03 -19.65
N VAL A 91 -19.03 -17.78 -20.43
CA VAL A 91 -19.41 -18.26 -21.76
C VAL A 91 -20.58 -19.24 -21.67
N SER A 92 -20.60 -20.13 -20.68
CA SER A 92 -21.70 -21.08 -20.50
C SER A 92 -23.04 -20.41 -20.18
N ASN A 93 -23.02 -19.23 -19.55
CA ASN A 93 -24.21 -18.46 -19.19
C ASN A 93 -24.58 -17.39 -20.22
N MET A 94 -23.79 -17.22 -21.28
CA MET A 94 -24.04 -16.21 -22.30
C MET A 94 -25.20 -16.64 -23.19
N LYS A 95 -26.36 -15.98 -23.06
CA LYS A 95 -27.50 -16.22 -23.95
C LYS A 95 -27.10 -15.81 -25.37
N GLN A 96 -27.25 -16.72 -26.33
CA GLN A 96 -27.02 -16.42 -27.74
C GLN A 96 -27.93 -15.26 -28.17
N HIS A 97 -27.32 -14.17 -28.61
CA HIS A 97 -28.06 -13.06 -29.20
C HIS A 97 -28.56 -13.55 -30.56
N HIS A 98 -29.84 -13.93 -30.65
CA HIS A 98 -30.46 -14.22 -31.94
C HIS A 98 -30.48 -12.93 -32.75
N PHE A 99 -29.55 -12.80 -33.71
CA PHE A 99 -29.68 -11.79 -34.74
C PHE A 99 -30.82 -12.19 -35.65
N SER A 100 -31.91 -11.42 -35.62
CA SER A 100 -32.96 -11.55 -36.63
C SER A 100 -32.36 -11.20 -37.99
N LYS A 101 -32.43 -12.12 -38.96
CA LYS A 101 -32.06 -11.82 -40.34
C LYS A 101 -33.16 -10.93 -40.92
N THR A 102 -32.86 -9.65 -41.13
CA THR A 102 -33.60 -8.76 -42.02
C THR A 102 -32.92 -8.74 -43.38
#